data_AF-A0A257P972-F1
#
_entry.id   AF-A0A257P972-F1
#
_cell.length_a   1.000
_cell.length_b   1.000
_cell.length_c   1.000
_cell.angle_alpha   90.00
_cell.angle_beta   90.00
_cell.angle_gamma   90.00
#
_symmetry.space_group_name_H-M   'P 1'
#
loop_
_entity.id
_entity.type
_entity.pdbx_description
1 polymer ?
#
loop_
_entity_poly.entity_id
_entity_poly.type
_entity_poly.pdbx_seq_one_letter_code
_entity_poly.pdbx_strand_id
1 'polypeptide(L)'
;MDIALAYNPDWKCCDVVFNGTDFALDPTPASAMLMSILAKRRAAPDDVLPTPMTDWANPASLNARGGYPGDALDTAGQLTGSRTWLLARRLADEQTRQDCENYVAEGLAWLESIRGYALSLLVRYVAPGILGYRARAGNTTVQLQLAVF
;
A
#
# COMPACT_ATOMS: atom_id res chain seq x y z
N MET A 1 -15.03 -1.48 -10.97
CA MET A 1 -14.37 -1.53 -12.29
C MET A 1 -13.68 -0.21 -12.42
N ASP A 2 -12.39 -0.24 -12.74
CA ASP A 2 -11.51 0.92 -12.59
C ASP A 2 -11.15 1.43 -13.99
N ILE A 3 -10.68 2.67 -14.11
CA ILE A 3 -10.18 3.20 -15.39
C ILE A 3 -8.81 2.56 -15.67
N ALA A 4 -8.61 2.07 -16.89
CA ALA A 4 -7.37 1.46 -17.29
C ALA A 4 -6.25 2.51 -17.41
N LEU A 5 -5.11 2.19 -16.82
CA LEU A 5 -3.90 3.00 -16.87
C LEU A 5 -2.79 2.24 -17.59
N ALA A 6 -2.03 2.93 -18.43
CA ALA A 6 -0.82 2.40 -19.07
C ALA A 6 0.41 3.04 -18.44
N TYR A 7 1.34 2.21 -17.96
CA TYR A 7 2.62 2.68 -17.43
C TYR A 7 3.63 2.88 -18.57
N ASN A 8 4.20 4.09 -18.64
CA ASN A 8 5.31 4.41 -19.52
C ASN A 8 6.65 4.28 -18.74
N PRO A 9 7.52 3.31 -19.06
CA PRO A 9 8.76 3.09 -18.32
C PRO A 9 9.81 4.18 -18.52
N ASP A 10 9.79 4.87 -19.66
CA ASP A 10 10.74 5.94 -19.96
C ASP A 10 10.46 7.17 -19.10
N TRP A 11 9.17 7.46 -18.89
CA TRP A 11 8.71 8.64 -18.14
C TRP A 11 8.37 8.32 -16.69
N LYS A 12 8.32 7.03 -16.33
CA LYS A 12 7.96 6.54 -15.00
C LYS A 12 6.62 7.09 -14.51
N CYS A 13 5.65 7.17 -15.41
CA CYS A 13 4.31 7.67 -15.14
C CYS A 13 3.24 6.74 -15.72
N CYS A 14 2.03 6.84 -15.19
CA CYS A 14 0.85 6.20 -15.74
C CYS A 14 -0.03 7.24 -16.43
N ASP A 15 -0.67 6.86 -17.54
CA ASP A 15 -1.67 7.69 -18.21
C ASP A 15 -2.93 6.89 -18.51
N VAL A 16 -4.05 7.58 -18.71
CA VAL A 16 -5.36 7.00 -19.00
C VAL A 16 -5.39 6.41 -20.40
N VAL A 17 -5.96 5.22 -20.51
CA VAL A 17 -6.11 4.52 -21.79
C VAL A 17 -7.51 4.77 -22.36
N PHE A 18 -7.59 5.06 -23.65
CA PHE A 18 -8.85 5.22 -24.37
C PHE A 18 -9.17 3.97 -25.21
N ASN A 19 -10.46 3.64 -25.31
CA ASN A 19 -11.02 2.68 -26.24
C ASN A 19 -11.97 3.41 -27.20
N GLY A 20 -11.44 3.88 -28.34
CA GLY A 20 -12.17 4.78 -29.23
C GLY A 20 -12.40 6.14 -28.57
N THR A 21 -13.65 6.50 -28.31
CA THR A 21 -14.04 7.77 -27.68
C THR A 21 -14.33 7.65 -26.18
N ASP A 22 -14.23 6.45 -25.61
CA ASP A 22 -14.50 6.18 -24.19
C ASP A 22 -13.21 5.78 -23.46
N PHE A 23 -13.25 5.76 -22.13
CA PHE A 23 -12.17 5.23 -21.32
C PHE A 23 -12.12 3.70 -21.40
N ALA A 24 -10.91 3.17 -21.57
CA ALA A 24 -10.70 1.75 -21.38
C ALA A 24 -10.86 1.41 -19.89
N LEU A 25 -11.42 0.23 -19.62
CA LEU A 25 -11.77 -0.21 -18.28
C LEU A 25 -10.88 -1.38 -17.86
N ASP A 26 -10.36 -1.33 -16.64
CA ASP A 26 -9.66 -2.43 -15.99
C ASP A 26 -10.66 -3.27 -15.18
N PRO A 27 -10.91 -4.53 -15.59
CA PRO A 27 -11.81 -5.43 -14.86
C PRO A 27 -11.12 -6.05 -13.64
N THR A 28 -9.81 -5.90 -13.48
CA THR A 28 -9.04 -6.48 -12.39
C THR A 28 -9.04 -5.59 -11.15
N PRO A 29 -8.85 -6.15 -9.95
CA PRO A 29 -8.61 -5.36 -8.74
C PRO A 29 -7.18 -4.81 -8.65
N ALA A 30 -6.34 -4.87 -9.70
CA ALA A 30 -4.92 -4.53 -9.60
C ALA A 30 -4.67 -3.10 -9.11
N SER A 31 -5.36 -2.13 -9.72
CA SER A 31 -5.26 -0.71 -9.35
C SER A 31 -5.71 -0.47 -7.91
N ALA A 32 -6.86 -1.04 -7.53
CA ALA A 32 -7.38 -1.02 -6.17
C ALA A 32 -6.41 -1.64 -5.13
N MET A 33 -5.79 -2.78 -5.46
CA MET A 33 -4.78 -3.42 -4.61
C MET A 33 -3.55 -2.52 -4.45
N LEU A 34 -3.03 -1.96 -5.54
CA LEU A 34 -1.85 -1.08 -5.50
C LEU A 34 -2.11 0.16 -4.64
N MET A 35 -3.26 0.82 -4.81
CA MET A 35 -3.63 1.97 -3.98
C MET A 35 -3.75 1.60 -2.50
N SER A 36 -4.36 0.45 -2.21
CA SER A 36 -4.53 -0.06 -0.84
C SER A 36 -3.22 -0.42 -0.17
N ILE A 37 -2.17 -0.74 -0.93
CA ILE A 37 -0.86 -1.08 -0.39
C ILE A 37 0.04 0.14 -0.31
N LEU A 38 0.12 0.93 -1.38
CA LEU A 38 1.12 1.98 -1.57
C LEU A 38 0.71 3.33 -0.95
N ALA A 39 -0.58 3.59 -0.76
CA ALA A 39 -1.01 4.77 -0.03
C ALA A 39 -0.58 4.68 1.44
N LYS A 40 -0.18 5.82 2.02
CA LYS A 40 0.21 5.91 3.42
C LYS A 40 -1.01 5.96 4.32
N ARG A 41 -1.39 4.82 4.89
CA ARG A 41 -2.39 4.77 5.97
C ARG A 41 -1.88 5.54 7.18
N ARG A 42 -2.80 6.18 7.90
CA ARG A 42 -2.47 6.81 9.19
C ARG A 42 -2.04 5.73 10.19
N ALA A 43 -0.96 5.98 10.92
CA ALA A 43 -0.51 5.13 12.01
C ALA A 43 -1.52 5.15 13.18
N ALA A 44 -1.71 4.00 13.83
CA ALA A 44 -2.50 3.87 15.04
C ALA A 44 -1.86 4.68 16.19
N PRO A 45 -2.60 5.02 17.25
CA PRO A 45 -2.07 5.83 18.37
C PRO A 45 -0.84 5.22 19.07
N ASP A 46 -0.80 3.90 19.13
CA ASP A 46 0.23 3.07 19.77
C ASP A 46 1.39 2.68 18.83
N ASP A 47 1.23 2.88 17.52
CA ASP A 47 2.30 2.60 16.56
C ASP A 47 3.53 3.48 16.83
N VAL A 48 4.69 2.83 16.87
CA VAL A 48 5.99 3.49 16.96
C VAL A 48 6.31 4.12 15.61
N LEU A 49 6.48 5.44 15.59
CA LEU A 49 6.81 6.17 14.37
C LEU A 49 8.30 6.05 14.04
N PRO A 50 8.67 5.94 12.75
CA PRO A 50 10.07 6.01 12.34
C PRO A 50 10.68 7.33 12.80
N THR A 51 11.86 7.29 13.44
CA THR A 51 12.55 8.50 13.89
C THR A 51 12.88 9.37 12.65
N PRO A 52 12.46 10.65 12.62
CA PRO A 52 12.81 11.54 11.52
C PRO A 52 14.33 11.70 11.46
N MET A 53 14.88 11.62 10.24
CA MET A 53 16.32 11.69 10.03
C MET A 53 16.87 13.12 10.27
N THR A 54 16.00 14.13 10.25
CA THR A 54 16.25 15.56 10.54
C THR A 54 14.93 16.29 10.80
N ASP A 55 14.93 17.36 11.58
CA ASP A 55 13.75 18.23 11.82
C ASP A 55 13.16 18.83 10.52
N TRP A 56 13.97 18.94 9.47
CA TRP A 56 13.54 19.34 8.12
C TRP A 56 12.62 18.32 7.43
N ALA A 57 12.81 17.01 7.70
CA ALA A 57 12.02 15.95 7.08
C ALA A 57 10.61 15.82 7.68
N ASN A 58 10.36 16.49 8.80
CA ASN A 58 9.07 16.52 9.47
C ASN A 58 8.89 17.84 10.22
N PRO A 59 8.72 18.98 9.51
CA PRO A 59 8.35 20.23 10.16
C PRO A 59 7.14 19.95 11.05
N ALA A 60 7.13 20.47 12.28
CA ALA A 60 6.10 20.21 13.28
C ALA A 60 4.65 20.48 12.82
N SER A 61 4.47 21.12 11.66
CA SER A 61 3.21 21.35 10.96
C SER A 61 2.70 20.17 10.10
N LEU A 62 3.53 19.16 9.81
CA LEU A 62 3.12 17.97 9.04
C LEU A 62 2.76 16.83 9.99
N ASN A 63 1.66 16.13 9.67
CA ASN A 63 1.17 15.02 10.47
C ASN A 63 2.17 13.85 10.45
N ALA A 64 2.95 13.71 11.53
CA ALA A 64 3.96 12.66 11.70
C ALA A 64 3.40 11.23 11.60
N ARG A 65 2.09 11.04 11.85
CA ARG A 65 1.40 9.74 11.75
C ARG A 65 0.96 9.40 10.32
N GLY A 66 1.29 10.23 9.34
CA GLY A 66 0.91 10.04 7.94
C GLY A 66 -0.61 10.15 7.73
N GLY A 67 -1.09 9.58 6.62
CA GLY A 67 -2.50 9.59 6.23
C GLY A 67 -2.67 9.84 4.74
N TYR A 68 -3.69 9.20 4.17
CA TYR A 68 -4.09 9.43 2.78
C TYR A 68 -5.04 10.64 2.74
N PRO A 69 -4.80 11.65 1.88
CA PRO A 69 -5.66 12.83 1.82
C PRO A 69 -7.12 12.52 1.52
N GLY A 70 -7.40 11.43 0.79
CA GLY A 70 -8.77 11.02 0.48
C GLY A 70 -9.59 10.60 1.70
N ASP A 71 -8.95 10.25 2.82
CA ASP A 71 -9.64 9.88 4.06
C ASP A 71 -10.25 11.10 4.78
N ALA A 72 -9.90 12.33 4.38
CA ALA A 72 -10.36 13.55 5.05
C ALA A 72 -11.88 13.76 4.96
N LEU A 73 -12.53 13.17 3.96
CA LEU A 73 -13.97 13.29 3.71
C LEU A 73 -14.75 12.01 4.06
N ASP A 74 -14.08 10.97 4.55
CA ASP A 74 -14.78 9.74 4.95
C ASP A 74 -15.38 9.86 6.35
N THR A 75 -16.70 9.91 6.42
CA THR A 75 -17.46 10.00 7.68
C THR A 75 -17.52 8.68 8.44
N ALA A 76 -17.25 7.55 7.78
CA ALA A 76 -17.18 6.24 8.41
C ALA A 76 -15.81 5.98 9.08
N GLY A 77 -14.85 6.90 8.90
CA GLY A 77 -13.52 6.80 9.49
C GLY A 77 -12.69 5.63 8.95
N GLN A 78 -13.00 5.14 7.75
CA GLN A 78 -12.13 4.16 7.09
C GLN A 78 -10.84 4.87 6.67
N LEU A 79 -9.76 4.12 6.71
CA LEU A 79 -8.46 4.62 6.31
C LEU A 79 -8.02 3.89 5.04
N THR A 80 -7.45 4.63 4.10
CA THR A 80 -6.92 4.08 2.86
C THR A 80 -5.44 3.78 3.01
N GLY A 81 -4.99 2.69 2.37
CA GLY A 81 -3.57 2.34 2.32
C GLY A 81 -3.15 1.33 3.37
N SER A 82 -1.83 1.16 3.48
CA SER A 82 -1.19 0.26 4.46
C SER A 82 -0.25 1.01 5.40
N ARG A 83 0.08 0.38 6.52
CA ARG A 83 1.08 0.85 7.49
C ARG A 83 2.50 0.34 7.20
N THR A 84 2.74 -0.25 6.02
CA THR A 84 4.06 -0.80 5.65
C THR A 84 5.19 0.24 5.69
N TRP A 85 4.87 1.53 5.53
CA TRP A 85 5.82 2.62 5.66
C TRP A 85 6.42 2.77 7.08
N LEU A 86 5.76 2.24 8.12
CA LEU A 86 6.30 2.19 9.49
C LEU A 86 7.46 1.20 9.64
N LEU A 87 7.56 0.23 8.73
CA LEU A 87 8.63 -0.77 8.72
C LEU A 87 9.92 -0.23 8.11
N ALA A 88 9.88 0.98 7.56
CA ALA A 88 11.08 1.66 7.10
C ALA A 88 12.07 1.73 8.26
N ARG A 89 13.23 1.09 8.06
CA ARG A 89 14.33 1.04 9.03
C ARG A 89 14.13 0.21 10.29
N ARG A 90 13.15 -0.69 10.30
CA ARG A 90 13.13 -1.75 11.31
C ARG A 90 14.22 -2.78 11.06
N LEU A 91 14.63 -3.46 12.13
CA LEU A 91 15.54 -4.59 12.05
C LEU A 91 14.87 -5.76 11.32
N ALA A 92 15.64 -6.50 10.54
CA ALA A 92 15.22 -7.69 9.82
C ALA A 92 15.03 -8.87 10.78
N ASP A 93 13.89 -8.91 11.46
CA ASP A 93 13.48 -9.98 12.37
C ASP A 93 12.12 -10.57 11.99
N GLU A 94 11.73 -11.63 12.69
CA GLU A 94 10.45 -12.30 12.44
C GLU A 94 9.25 -11.40 12.79
N GLN A 95 9.38 -10.51 13.77
CA GLN A 95 8.32 -9.55 14.11
C GLN A 95 8.03 -8.59 12.96
N THR A 96 9.07 -8.08 12.29
CA THR A 96 8.95 -7.18 11.14
C THR A 96 8.30 -7.88 9.95
N ARG A 97 8.56 -9.18 9.76
CA ARG A 97 7.85 -9.99 8.75
C ARG A 97 6.36 -10.11 9.07
N GLN A 98 6.01 -10.42 10.32
CA GLN A 98 4.62 -10.53 10.78
C GLN A 98 3.88 -9.20 10.70
N ASP A 99 4.51 -8.10 11.10
CA ASP A 99 3.90 -6.76 11.03
C ASP A 99 3.66 -6.34 9.59
N CYS A 100 4.57 -6.67 8.65
CA CYS A 100 4.31 -6.47 7.23
C CYS A 100 3.10 -7.26 6.74
N GLU A 101 2.98 -8.51 7.14
CA GLU A 101 1.84 -9.35 6.79
C GLU A 101 0.54 -8.73 7.31
N ASN A 102 0.51 -8.33 8.57
CA ASN A 102 -0.63 -7.67 9.20
C ASN A 102 -1.00 -6.34 8.52
N TYR A 103 -0.02 -5.50 8.22
CA TYR A 103 -0.25 -4.19 7.61
C TYR A 103 -0.73 -4.29 6.15
N VAL A 104 -0.22 -5.26 5.38
CA VAL A 104 -0.70 -5.50 4.01
C VAL A 104 -2.09 -6.13 4.05
N ALA A 105 -2.34 -7.09 4.93
CA ALA A 105 -3.67 -7.69 5.11
C ALA A 105 -4.71 -6.65 5.53
N GLU A 106 -4.38 -5.74 6.45
CA GLU A 106 -5.26 -4.64 6.87
C GLU A 106 -5.65 -3.74 5.69
N GLY A 107 -4.66 -3.32 4.89
CA GLY A 107 -4.93 -2.47 3.73
C GLY A 107 -5.84 -3.14 2.70
N LEU A 108 -5.78 -4.46 2.58
CA LEU A 108 -6.52 -5.24 1.58
C LEU A 108 -7.82 -5.86 2.11
N ALA A 109 -8.10 -5.78 3.41
CA ALA A 109 -9.25 -6.45 4.04
C ALA A 109 -10.61 -6.09 3.39
N TRP A 110 -10.73 -4.88 2.83
CA TRP A 110 -11.95 -4.43 2.17
C TRP A 110 -12.24 -5.19 0.86
N LEU A 111 -11.24 -5.78 0.20
CA LEU A 111 -11.44 -6.56 -1.03
C LEU A 111 -12.26 -7.82 -0.78
N GLU A 112 -12.10 -8.43 0.39
CA GLU A 112 -12.93 -9.56 0.81
C GLU A 112 -14.34 -9.09 1.17
N SER A 113 -14.45 -8.08 2.03
CA SER A 113 -15.76 -7.67 2.57
C SER A 113 -16.67 -6.97 1.57
N ILE A 114 -16.12 -6.18 0.64
CA ILE A 114 -16.90 -5.39 -0.33
C ILE A 114 -16.95 -6.06 -1.70
N ARG A 115 -15.84 -6.66 -2.13
CA ARG A 115 -15.70 -7.18 -3.50
C ARG A 115 -15.72 -8.71 -3.60
N GLY A 116 -15.71 -9.41 -2.47
CA GLY A 116 -15.80 -10.87 -2.41
C GLY A 116 -14.57 -11.61 -2.95
N TYR A 117 -13.42 -10.92 -3.10
CA TYR A 117 -12.21 -11.58 -3.55
C TYR A 117 -11.48 -12.24 -2.39
N ALA A 118 -11.37 -13.57 -2.39
CA ALA A 118 -10.52 -14.28 -1.45
C ALA A 118 -9.07 -13.78 -1.55
N LEU A 119 -8.51 -13.35 -0.42
CA LEU A 119 -7.16 -12.81 -0.32
C LEU A 119 -6.18 -13.92 0.06
N SER A 120 -5.04 -13.96 -0.63
CA SER A 120 -3.89 -14.76 -0.23
C SER A 120 -2.65 -13.88 -0.17
N LEU A 121 -1.94 -13.95 0.95
CA LEU A 121 -0.75 -13.15 1.22
C LEU A 121 0.42 -14.08 1.57
N LEU A 122 1.59 -13.78 1.01
CA LEU A 122 2.85 -14.43 1.36
C LEU A 122 3.90 -13.36 1.59
N VAL A 123 4.46 -13.29 2.78
CA VAL A 123 5.52 -12.36 3.16
C VAL A 123 6.78 -13.13 3.56
N ARG A 124 7.92 -12.79 2.97
CA ARG A 124 9.21 -13.42 3.28
C ARG A 124 10.39 -12.48 3.03
N TYR A 125 11.48 -12.73 3.73
CA TYR A 125 12.77 -12.15 3.36
C TYR A 125 13.24 -12.75 2.03
N VAL A 126 13.49 -11.90 1.05
CA VAL A 126 13.98 -12.30 -0.30
C VAL A 126 15.47 -12.06 -0.46
N ALA A 127 16.04 -11.20 0.37
CA ALA A 127 17.47 -10.98 0.56
C ALA A 127 17.70 -10.39 1.97
N PRO A 128 18.94 -10.36 2.48
CA PRO A 128 19.25 -9.62 3.71
C PRO A 128 18.77 -8.17 3.62
N GLY A 129 17.98 -7.72 4.61
CA GLY A 129 17.40 -6.37 4.61
C GLY A 129 16.31 -6.12 3.56
N ILE A 130 15.82 -7.14 2.83
CA ILE A 130 14.74 -6.97 1.84
C ILE A 130 13.58 -7.91 2.15
N LEU A 131 12.46 -7.31 2.52
CA LEU A 131 11.20 -8.02 2.73
C LEU A 131 10.37 -7.93 1.45
N GLY A 132 10.03 -9.10 0.89
CA GLY A 132 9.16 -9.21 -0.27
C GLY A 132 7.81 -9.76 0.12
N TYR A 133 6.75 -9.25 -0.50
CA TYR A 133 5.41 -9.81 -0.33
C TYR A 133 4.66 -9.94 -1.64
N ARG A 134 3.81 -10.96 -1.68
CA ARG A 134 2.91 -11.28 -2.78
C ARG A 134 1.49 -11.31 -2.24
N ALA A 135 0.66 -10.40 -2.73
CA ALA A 135 -0.77 -10.39 -2.48
C ALA A 135 -1.52 -10.89 -3.72
N ARG A 136 -2.49 -11.78 -3.54
CA ARG A 136 -3.35 -12.30 -4.60
C ARG A 136 -4.82 -12.10 -4.21
N ALA A 137 -5.59 -11.53 -5.13
CA ALA A 137 -7.04 -11.40 -5.04
C ALA A 137 -7.67 -11.97 -6.33
N GLY A 138 -8.39 -13.09 -6.20
CA GLY A 138 -8.89 -13.84 -7.35
C GLY A 138 -7.76 -14.32 -8.28
N ASN A 139 -7.73 -13.82 -9.52
CA ASN A 139 -6.67 -14.10 -10.50
C ASN A 139 -5.57 -13.04 -10.58
N THR A 140 -5.70 -11.96 -9.80
CA THR A 140 -4.78 -10.83 -9.84
C THR A 140 -3.72 -10.99 -8.76
N THR A 141 -2.47 -10.75 -9.10
CA THR A 141 -1.35 -10.85 -8.16
C THR A 141 -0.50 -9.58 -8.24
N VAL A 142 -0.21 -9.00 -7.08
CA VAL A 142 0.71 -7.87 -6.91
C VAL A 142 1.91 -8.36 -6.10
N GLN A 143 3.11 -7.97 -6.54
CA GLN A 143 4.37 -8.29 -5.87
C GLN A 143 5.16 -7.01 -5.62
N LEU A 144 5.57 -6.80 -4.39
CA LEU A 144 6.32 -5.63 -3.98
C LEU A 144 7.42 -6.03 -3.01
N GLN A 145 8.41 -5.15 -2.89
CA GLN A 145 9.56 -5.31 -2.01
C GLN A 145 9.74 -4.02 -1.22
N LEU A 146 10.17 -4.15 0.03
CA LEU A 146 10.53 -3.03 0.89
C LEU A 146 11.85 -3.30 1.58
N ALA A 147 12.65 -2.24 1.75
CA ALA A 147 13.93 -2.30 2.44
C ALA A 147 13.74 -2.14 3.95
N VAL A 148 14.37 -3.02 4.71
CA VAL A 148 14.51 -3.01 6.17
C VAL A 148 16.01 -3.13 6.52
N PHE A 149 16.38 -2.92 7.78
CA PHE A 149 17.77 -2.84 8.23
C PHE A 149 18.28 -4.18 8.77
#